data_AF-K1UVY9-F1
#
_entry.id   AF-K1UVY9-F1
#
_cell.length_a   1.000
_cell.length_b   1.000
_cell.length_c   1.000
_cell.angle_alpha   90.00
_cell.angle_beta   90.00
_cell.angle_gamma   90.00
#
_symmetry.space_group_name_H-M   'P 1'
#
loop_
_entity.id
_entity.type
_entity.pdbx_description
1 polymer ?
#
loop_
_entity_poly.entity_id
_entity_poly.type
_entity_poly.pdbx_seq_one_letter_code
_entity_poly.pdbx_strand_id
1 'polypeptide(L)'
;MCDMATGRLELCNRIRMEAEDIERTGFPLEVLPQAVQSVILDMATYENYKIEFIATAMLSAVSAALGGAYRIRIKGDWQSSGALYVILVGRPGLGKTPPLEAAYRPIRKRDYALFKVYET
;
A
#
# COMPACT_ATOMS: atom_id res chain seq x y z
N MET A 1 7.95 -23.78 -8.18
CA MET A 1 9.28 -23.54 -7.60
C MET A 1 9.13 -22.30 -6.73
N CYS A 2 8.94 -22.48 -5.42
CA CYS A 2 8.80 -21.36 -4.50
C CYS A 2 10.16 -20.65 -4.44
N ASP A 3 10.20 -19.39 -4.85
CA ASP A 3 11.43 -18.64 -5.02
C ASP A 3 12.12 -18.45 -3.65
N MET A 4 13.38 -18.89 -3.51
CA MET A 4 14.14 -18.72 -2.26
C MET A 4 14.25 -17.25 -1.85
N ALA A 5 14.13 -16.31 -2.79
CA ALA A 5 14.07 -14.88 -2.49
C ALA A 5 12.80 -14.51 -1.70
N THR A 6 11.65 -15.11 -2.04
CA THR A 6 10.37 -14.87 -1.36
C THR A 6 10.42 -15.38 0.07
N GLY A 7 10.96 -16.58 0.31
CA GLY A 7 11.06 -17.15 1.67
C GLY A 7 11.95 -16.33 2.62
N ARG A 8 13.04 -15.72 2.12
CA ARG A 8 13.88 -14.82 2.92
C ARG A 8 13.15 -13.52 3.28
N LEU A 9 12.46 -12.90 2.31
CA LEU A 9 11.70 -11.68 2.55
C LEU A 9 10.57 -11.91 3.54
N GLU A 10 9.86 -13.03 3.43
CA GLU A 10 8.83 -13.47 4.39
C GLU A 10 9.38 -13.56 5.81
N LEU A 11 10.53 -14.22 5.98
CA LEU A 11 11.17 -14.34 7.29
C LEU A 11 11.59 -12.97 7.84
N CYS A 12 12.22 -12.12 7.02
CA CYS A 12 12.62 -10.78 7.42
C CYS A 12 11.41 -9.93 7.84
N ASN A 13 10.34 -9.93 7.05
CA ASN A 13 9.13 -9.18 7.38
C ASN A 13 8.50 -9.69 8.68
N ARG A 14 8.47 -11.02 8.91
CA ARG A 14 7.95 -11.59 10.16
C ARG A 14 8.74 -11.14 11.38
N ILE A 15 10.07 -11.23 11.33
CA ILE A 15 10.95 -10.78 12.42
C ILE A 15 10.76 -9.28 12.69
N ARG A 16 10.62 -8.46 11.64
CA ARG A 16 10.37 -7.03 11.79
C ARG A 16 9.00 -6.74 12.40
N MET A 17 7.96 -7.47 11.99
CA MET A 17 6.62 -7.33 12.57
C MET A 17 6.59 -7.71 14.05
N GLU A 18 7.34 -8.75 14.44
CA GLU A 18 7.50 -9.15 15.84
C GLU A 18 8.25 -8.07 16.64
N ALA A 19 9.33 -7.51 16.09
CA ALA A 19 10.12 -6.46 16.74
C ALA A 19 9.35 -5.15 16.95
N GLU A 20 8.45 -4.79 16.01
CA GLU A 20 7.59 -3.61 16.09
C GLU A 20 6.28 -3.89 16.86
N ASP A 21 6.08 -5.10 17.39
CA ASP A 21 4.91 -5.53 18.16
C ASP A 21 3.57 -5.29 17.43
N ILE A 22 3.57 -5.59 16.12
CA ILE A 22 2.41 -5.33 15.25
C ILE A 22 1.22 -6.20 15.62
N GLU A 23 1.45 -7.43 16.09
CA GLU A 23 0.38 -8.33 16.52
C GLU A 23 -0.51 -7.70 17.60
N ARG A 24 0.07 -6.91 18.52
CA ARG A 24 -0.70 -6.23 19.57
C ARG A 24 -1.60 -5.11 19.03
N THR A 25 -1.31 -4.57 17.84
CA THR A 25 -2.17 -3.57 17.19
C THR A 25 -3.44 -4.19 16.60
N GLY A 26 -3.44 -5.51 16.34
CA GLY A 26 -4.53 -6.20 15.65
C GLY A 26 -4.67 -5.83 14.17
N PHE A 27 -3.74 -5.06 13.60
CA PHE A 27 -3.76 -4.70 12.19
C PHE A 27 -3.21 -5.85 11.33
N PRO A 28 -3.97 -6.36 10.33
CA PRO A 28 -3.60 -7.57 9.60
C PRO A 28 -2.59 -7.26 8.49
N LEU A 29 -1.34 -6.98 8.84
CA LEU A 29 -0.30 -6.66 7.86
C LEU A 29 0.10 -7.89 7.04
N GLU A 30 0.00 -9.09 7.63
CA GLU A 30 0.39 -10.38 7.08
C GLU A 30 -0.42 -10.79 5.84
N VAL A 31 -1.62 -10.22 5.65
CA VAL A 31 -2.46 -10.53 4.47
C VAL A 31 -1.98 -9.83 3.20
N LEU A 32 -1.10 -8.82 3.32
CA LEU A 32 -0.58 -8.08 2.18
C LEU A 32 0.56 -8.84 1.49
N PRO A 33 0.83 -8.59 0.20
CA PRO A 33 2.00 -9.16 -0.47
C PRO A 33 3.31 -8.75 0.23
N GLN A 34 4.30 -9.64 0.25
CA GLN A 34 5.56 -9.44 0.99
C GLN A 34 6.35 -8.19 0.60
N ALA A 35 6.35 -7.83 -0.69
CA ALA A 35 6.96 -6.58 -1.15
C ALA A 35 6.24 -5.35 -0.57
N VAL A 36 4.91 -5.40 -0.45
CA VAL A 36 4.11 -4.32 0.14
C VAL A 36 4.34 -4.23 1.65
N GLN A 37 4.37 -5.37 2.35
CA GLN A 37 4.73 -5.43 3.77
C GLN A 37 6.09 -4.79 4.03
N SER A 38 7.11 -5.13 3.23
CA SER A 38 8.46 -4.57 3.38
C SER A 38 8.46 -3.04 3.25
N VAL A 39 7.78 -2.50 2.24
CA VAL A 39 7.68 -1.04 2.04
C VAL A 39 6.97 -0.38 3.22
N ILE A 40 5.90 -0.97 3.72
CA ILE A 40 5.16 -0.44 4.89
C ILE A 40 6.05 -0.42 6.13
N LEU A 41 6.76 -1.52 6.39
CA LEU A 41 7.69 -1.63 7.52
C LEU A 41 8.85 -0.64 7.37
N ASP A 42 9.39 -0.44 6.16
CA ASP A 42 10.44 0.57 5.91
C ASP A 42 9.94 1.99 6.21
N MET A 43 8.72 2.32 5.76
CA MET A 43 8.12 3.62 6.03
C MET A 43 7.79 3.80 7.52
N ALA A 44 7.42 2.74 8.22
CA ALA A 44 7.23 2.79 9.66
C ALA A 44 8.56 3.06 10.39
N THR A 45 9.61 2.32 10.05
CA THR A 45 10.92 2.43 10.71
C THR A 45 11.63 3.74 10.39
N TYR A 46 11.67 4.18 9.13
CA TYR A 46 12.50 5.31 8.69
C TYR A 46 11.77 6.65 8.67
N GLU A 47 10.48 6.64 8.34
CA GLU A 47 9.68 7.87 8.25
C GLU A 47 8.78 8.07 9.48
N ASN A 48 8.80 7.12 10.43
CA ASN A 48 7.97 7.11 11.64
C ASN A 48 6.46 7.22 11.32
N TYR A 49 6.05 6.62 10.19
CA TYR A 49 4.64 6.57 9.81
C TYR A 49 3.92 5.49 10.60
N LYS A 50 2.69 5.79 11.00
CA LYS A 50 1.80 4.75 11.51
C LYS A 50 1.52 3.72 10.44
N ILE A 51 1.72 2.44 10.76
CA ILE A 51 1.54 1.32 9.83
C ILE A 51 0.14 1.33 9.24
N GLU A 52 -0.89 1.60 10.05
CA GLU A 52 -2.26 1.64 9.59
C GLU A 52 -2.47 2.77 8.56
N PHE A 53 -1.77 3.90 8.70
CA PHE A 53 -1.89 5.02 7.76
C PHE A 53 -1.21 4.73 6.43
N ILE A 54 0.03 4.23 6.44
CA ILE A 54 0.73 3.92 5.19
C ILE A 54 0.11 2.72 4.47
N ALA A 55 -0.29 1.66 5.18
CA ALA A 55 -0.93 0.50 4.58
C ALA A 55 -2.25 0.88 3.89
N THR A 56 -3.10 1.66 4.57
CA THR A 56 -4.38 2.10 4.02
C THR A 56 -4.19 3.11 2.87
N ALA A 57 -3.18 3.99 2.95
CA ALA A 57 -2.80 4.88 1.86
C ALA A 57 -2.30 4.11 0.62
N MET A 58 -1.54 3.03 0.81
CA MET A 58 -1.13 2.17 -0.30
C MET A 58 -2.33 1.46 -0.95
N LEU A 59 -3.29 0.97 -0.16
CA LEU A 59 -4.53 0.40 -0.71
C LEU A 59 -5.31 1.40 -1.56
N SER A 60 -5.41 2.66 -1.10
CA SER A 60 -6.08 3.71 -1.89
C SER A 60 -5.31 4.04 -3.17
N ALA A 61 -3.98 4.07 -3.12
CA ALA A 61 -3.14 4.28 -4.29
C ALA A 61 -3.27 3.13 -5.31
N VAL A 62 -3.31 1.88 -4.86
CA VAL A 62 -3.54 0.70 -5.71
C VAL A 62 -4.91 0.78 -6.39
N SER A 63 -5.97 1.12 -5.64
CA SER A 63 -7.30 1.35 -6.20
C SER A 63 -7.27 2.41 -7.32
N ALA A 64 -6.60 3.54 -7.09
CA ALA A 64 -6.46 4.59 -8.09
C ALA A 64 -5.66 4.15 -9.32
N ALA A 65 -4.59 3.37 -9.12
CA ALA A 65 -3.75 2.85 -10.20
C ALA A 65 -4.48 1.79 -11.06
N LEU A 66 -5.33 0.96 -10.46
CA LEU A 66 -6.19 0.02 -11.18
C LEU A 66 -7.27 0.75 -11.99
N GLY A 67 -7.85 1.79 -11.39
CA GLY A 67 -8.87 2.63 -12.02
C GLY A 67 -10.03 1.79 -12.60
N GLY A 68 -10.42 2.12 -13.84
CA GLY A 68 -11.42 1.36 -14.59
C GLY A 68 -10.87 0.23 -15.46
N ALA A 69 -9.55 0.00 -15.46
CA ALA A 69 -8.89 -0.93 -16.36
C ALA A 69 -9.15 -2.40 -15.99
N TYR A 70 -9.32 -2.68 -14.69
CA TYR A 70 -9.55 -4.02 -14.18
C TYR A 70 -10.92 -4.12 -13.50
N ARG A 71 -11.64 -5.22 -13.76
CA ARG A 71 -12.91 -5.56 -13.11
C ARG A 71 -12.91 -7.03 -12.69
N ILE A 72 -13.44 -7.29 -11.51
CA ILE A 72 -13.57 -8.63 -10.95
C ILE A 72 -14.97 -9.15 -11.29
N ARG A 73 -15.06 -10.34 -11.89
CA ARG A 73 -16.33 -11.04 -12.13
C ARG A 73 -16.69 -11.86 -10.89
N ILE A 74 -17.80 -11.50 -10.24
CA ILE A 74 -18.24 -12.18 -9.01
C ILE A 74 -19.12 -13.38 -9.38
N LYS A 75 -20.18 -13.17 -10.18
CA LYS A 75 -21.09 -14.23 -10.60
C LYS A 75 -21.80 -13.86 -11.92
N GLY A 76 -21.77 -14.75 -12.90
CA GLY A 76 -22.35 -14.49 -14.22
C GLY A 76 -21.79 -13.21 -14.83
N ASP A 77 -22.67 -12.29 -15.20
CA ASP A 77 -22.30 -10.97 -15.76
C ASP A 77 -22.07 -9.88 -14.69
N TRP A 78 -22.23 -10.18 -13.40
CA TRP A 78 -21.93 -9.21 -12.35
C TRP A 78 -20.43 -8.97 -12.25
N GLN A 79 -20.03 -7.76 -12.63
CA GLN A 79 -18.68 -7.24 -12.51
C GLN A 79 -18.62 -6.12 -11.48
N SER A 80 -17.56 -6.10 -10.68
CA SER A 80 -17.24 -5.01 -9.76
C SER A 80 -15.88 -4.43 -10.08
N SER A 81 -15.72 -3.12 -9.93
CA SER A 81 -14.40 -2.49 -9.99
C SER A 81 -13.66 -2.67 -8.66
N GLY A 82 -12.34 -2.59 -8.71
CA GLY A 82 -11.48 -2.52 -7.52
C GLY A 82 -11.45 -1.12 -6.89
N ALA A 83 -12.51 -0.32 -7.04
CA ALA A 83 -12.54 1.07 -6.57
C ALA A 83 -12.78 1.11 -5.05
N LEU A 84 -11.76 1.55 -4.33
CA LEU A 84 -11.78 1.78 -2.88
C LEU A 84 -11.81 3.28 -2.58
N TYR A 85 -12.75 3.68 -1.74
CA TYR A 85 -12.82 5.01 -1.15
C TYR A 85 -12.33 4.94 0.30
N VAL A 86 -11.23 5.63 0.59
CA VAL A 86 -10.52 5.53 1.86
C VAL A 86 -10.47 6.90 2.52
N ILE A 87 -10.68 6.94 3.83
CA ILE A 87 -10.50 8.14 4.66
C ILE A 87 -9.54 7.80 5.80
N LEU A 88 -8.50 8.61 5.96
CA LEU A 88 -7.59 8.53 7.10
C LEU A 88 -8.05 9.48 8.20
N VAL A 89 -8.43 8.94 9.35
CA VAL A 89 -8.91 9.71 10.51
C VAL A 89 -7.90 9.65 11.64
N GLY A 90 -7.65 10.79 12.30
CA GLY A 90 -6.79 10.87 13.47
C GLY A 90 -6.69 12.30 13.99
N ARG A 91 -6.13 12.50 15.18
CA ARG A 91 -5.91 13.82 15.77
C ARG A 91 -5.05 14.74 14.87
N PRO A 92 -5.25 16.07 14.92
CA PRO A 92 -4.34 17.02 14.27
C PRO A 92 -2.87 16.74 14.64
N GLY A 93 -1.95 16.89 13.69
CA GLY A 93 -0.52 16.64 13.91
C GLY A 93 -0.06 15.18 13.83
N LEU A 94 -0.95 14.19 13.75
CA LEU A 94 -0.56 12.76 13.67
C LEU A 94 0.05 12.30 12.32
N GLY A 95 0.42 13.22 11.42
CA GLY A 95 1.08 12.85 10.16
C GLY A 95 0.24 11.96 9.24
N LYS A 96 -1.02 12.33 8.95
CA LYS A 96 -1.88 11.60 7.99
C LYS A 96 -1.50 11.85 6.53
N THR A 97 -1.16 13.09 6.22
CA THR A 97 -0.86 13.54 4.85
C THR A 97 0.44 12.94 4.30
N PRO A 98 1.55 12.86 5.06
CA PRO A 98 2.82 12.33 4.53
C PRO A 98 2.75 10.88 4.01
N PRO A 99 2.12 9.91 4.72
CA PRO A 99 1.92 8.55 4.19
C PRO A 99 1.11 8.52 2.88
N LEU A 100 0.06 9.34 2.78
CA LEU A 100 -0.75 9.44 1.57
C LEU A 100 0.07 9.97 0.39
N GLU A 101 0.82 11.05 0.61
CA GLU A 101 1.72 11.62 -0.39
C GLU A 101 2.80 10.63 -0.83
N ALA A 102 3.38 9.87 0.11
CA ALA A 102 4.37 8.84 -0.18
C ALA A 102 3.80 7.72 -1.06
N ALA A 103 2.59 7.24 -0.74
CA ALA A 103 1.92 6.18 -1.50
C ALA A 103 1.55 6.61 -2.94
N TYR A 104 1.13 7.86 -3.15
CA TYR A 104 0.75 8.37 -4.49
C TYR A 104 1.93 8.89 -5.31
N ARG A 105 3.09 9.15 -4.68
CA ARG A 105 4.27 9.69 -5.36
C ARG A 105 4.67 8.90 -6.63
N PRO A 106 4.70 7.56 -6.65
CA PRO A 106 5.04 6.81 -7.86
C PRO A 106 4.03 7.02 -9.00
N ILE A 107 2.73 7.06 -8.67
CA ILE A 107 1.66 7.27 -9.63
C ILE A 107 1.79 8.66 -10.25
N ARG A 108 1.93 9.71 -9.43
CA ARG A 108 2.09 11.09 -9.90
C ARG A 108 3.36 11.29 -10.74
N LYS A 109 4.47 10.65 -10.36
CA LYS A 109 5.71 10.67 -11.16
C LYS A 109 5.49 10.08 -12.57
N ARG A 110 4.77 8.95 -12.65
CA ARG A 110 4.46 8.31 -13.93
C ARG A 110 3.49 9.13 -14.76
N ASP A 111 2.46 9.68 -14.14
CA ASP A 111 1.48 10.55 -14.77
C ASP A 111 2.15 11.81 -15.35
N TYR A 112 2.99 12.48 -14.57
CA TYR A 112 3.74 13.66 -15.01
C TYR A 112 4.71 13.34 -16.16
N ALA A 113 5.37 12.18 -16.14
CA ALA A 113 6.23 11.74 -17.23
C ALA A 113 5.44 11.51 -18.52
N LEU A 114 4.23 10.94 -18.43
CA LEU A 114 3.34 10.77 -19.58
C LEU A 114 2.84 12.12 -20.10
N PHE A 115 2.40 13.02 -19.21
CA PHE A 115 1.93 14.36 -19.59
C PHE A 115 2.95 15.10 -20.46
N LYS A 116 4.24 15.09 -20.08
CA LYS A 116 5.31 15.72 -20.86
C LYS A 116 5.46 15.18 -22.28
N VAL A 117 5.17 13.89 -22.50
CA VAL A 117 5.25 13.28 -23.84
C VAL A 117 4.13 13.78 -24.75
N TYR A 118 2.97 14.13 -24.20
CA TYR A 118 1.81 14.59 -24.97
C TYR A 118 1.67 16.11 -25.07
N GLU A 119 2.49 16.88 -24.33
CA GLU A 119 2.57 18.34 -24.44
C GLU A 119 3.45 18.81 -25.62
N THR A 120 4.19 17.89 -26.24
CA THR A 120 5.01 18.13 -27.45
C THR A 120 4.29 17.65 -28.71
#